data_AF-A0A8S2WY20-F1
#
_entry.id   AF-A0A8S2WY20-F1
#
_cell.length_a   1.000
_cell.length_b   1.000
_cell.length_c   1.000
_cell.angle_alpha   90.00
_cell.angle_beta   90.00
_cell.angle_gamma   90.00
#
_symmetry.space_group_name_H-M   'P 1'
#
loop_
_entity.id
_entity.type
_entity.pdbx_description
1 polymer ?
#
loop_
_entity_poly.entity_id
_entity_poly.type
_entity_poly.pdbx_seq_one_letter_code
_entity_poly.pdbx_strand_id
1 'polypeptide(L)'
;MNVLKGRQYSNGGFGYWTHRNDSYADPYMSVHVAHCLAVVMDKKVLDVNANMLSNALKYVENIESEIDQLSYSKYWSEKTRCSLMSYALYVRAKHHRNVAEEASKLFKRSGFDKLSLEALGWLLVALSSGENSNKHQTIEIIYKHLKGKVSETGETANFITSYESTLCTKLCKGLQAHKVKGAWKSTQENCFVLIALDKYFHMKEKDIPEFVANIWLDNDYCGQHEYK
;
A
#
# COMPACT_ATOMS: atom_id res chain seq x y z
N MET A 1 -18.46 12.70 -6.77
CA MET A 1 -18.53 13.19 -5.38
C MET A 1 -19.92 13.12 -4.75
N ASN A 2 -20.99 13.57 -5.43
CA ASN A 2 -22.34 13.59 -4.84
C ASN A 2 -22.88 12.22 -4.38
N VAL A 3 -22.57 11.14 -5.12
CA VAL A 3 -22.94 9.77 -4.71
C VAL A 3 -22.26 9.37 -3.41
N LEU A 4 -20.96 9.63 -3.26
CA LEU A 4 -20.22 9.31 -2.02
C LEU A 4 -20.76 10.09 -0.82
N LYS A 5 -21.08 11.38 -1.03
CA LYS A 5 -21.69 12.22 0.01
C LYS A 5 -22.98 11.61 0.57
N GLY A 6 -23.80 10.99 -0.28
CA GLY A 6 -25.04 10.32 0.14
C GLY A 6 -24.85 9.00 0.89
N ARG A 7 -23.62 8.45 0.91
CA ARG A 7 -23.26 7.20 1.57
C ARG A 7 -22.43 7.38 2.83
N GLN A 8 -22.02 8.62 3.14
CA GLN A 8 -21.28 8.92 4.36
C GLN A 8 -22.22 9.02 5.56
N TYR A 9 -21.88 8.33 6.64
CA TYR A 9 -22.57 8.32 7.92
C TYR A 9 -22.11 9.48 8.80
N SER A 10 -22.87 9.76 9.86
CA SER A 10 -22.55 10.81 10.83
C SER A 10 -21.25 10.57 11.59
N ASN A 11 -20.85 9.32 11.82
CA ASN A 11 -19.54 8.96 12.37
C ASN A 11 -18.39 9.09 11.34
N GLY A 12 -18.71 9.41 10.08
CA GLY A 12 -17.75 9.64 9.00
C GLY A 12 -17.44 8.42 8.12
N GLY A 13 -17.92 7.23 8.51
CA GLY A 13 -17.78 6.00 7.73
C GLY A 13 -18.68 5.97 6.49
N PHE A 14 -18.50 4.97 5.64
CA PHE A 14 -19.23 4.78 4.38
C PHE A 14 -19.90 3.41 4.32
N GLY A 15 -21.15 3.39 3.84
CA GLY A 15 -21.86 2.16 3.47
C GLY A 15 -21.68 1.81 1.99
N TYR A 16 -22.11 0.61 1.61
CA TYR A 16 -22.22 0.21 0.20
C TYR A 16 -23.33 1.00 -0.48
N TRP A 17 -24.42 1.22 0.24
CA TRP A 17 -25.62 1.90 -0.18
C TRP A 17 -25.82 3.20 0.62
N THR A 18 -27.02 3.77 0.52
CA THR A 18 -27.36 4.96 1.31
C THR A 18 -27.59 4.58 2.77
N HIS A 19 -27.47 5.56 3.67
CA HIS A 19 -27.76 5.39 5.10
C HIS A 19 -29.18 4.91 5.43
N ARG A 20 -30.10 4.93 4.46
CA ARG A 20 -31.46 4.37 4.61
C ARG A 20 -31.48 2.84 4.47
N ASN A 21 -30.50 2.27 3.78
CA ASN A 21 -30.46 0.85 3.43
C ASN A 21 -29.46 0.07 4.29
N ASP A 22 -28.35 0.71 4.67
CA ASP A 22 -27.30 0.10 5.48
C ASP A 22 -27.47 0.51 6.95
N SER A 23 -27.41 -0.46 7.86
CA SER A 23 -27.57 -0.18 9.31
C SER A 23 -26.32 0.44 9.94
N TYR A 24 -25.16 0.30 9.32
CA TYR A 24 -23.88 0.76 9.81
C TYR A 24 -22.93 1.03 8.64
N ALA A 25 -21.93 1.88 8.88
CA ALA A 25 -20.81 2.04 7.95
C ALA A 25 -19.99 0.74 7.87
N ASP A 26 -19.57 0.35 6.67
CA ASP A 26 -18.69 -0.80 6.48
C ASP A 26 -17.23 -0.37 6.72
N PRO A 27 -16.49 -1.03 7.63
CA PRO A 27 -15.13 -0.62 7.98
C PRO A 27 -14.15 -0.64 6.80
N TYR A 28 -14.22 -1.67 5.94
CA TYR A 28 -13.32 -1.80 4.80
C TYR A 28 -13.61 -0.71 3.75
N MET A 29 -14.88 -0.54 3.40
CA MET A 29 -15.32 0.50 2.47
C MET A 29 -14.94 1.89 2.96
N SER A 30 -15.10 2.15 4.26
CA SER A 30 -14.74 3.43 4.88
C SER A 30 -13.26 3.74 4.74
N VAL A 31 -12.38 2.79 5.08
CA VAL A 31 -10.92 2.97 4.94
C VAL A 31 -10.53 3.10 3.47
N HIS A 32 -11.13 2.33 2.57
CA HIS A 32 -10.84 2.40 1.15
C HIS A 32 -11.28 3.73 0.52
N VAL A 33 -12.47 4.23 0.86
CA VAL A 33 -12.94 5.54 0.40
C VAL A 33 -12.05 6.66 0.95
N ALA A 34 -11.66 6.60 2.22
CA ALA A 34 -10.73 7.57 2.81
C ALA A 34 -9.38 7.59 2.06
N HIS A 35 -8.84 6.42 1.69
CA HIS A 35 -7.63 6.33 0.87
C HIS A 35 -7.81 7.03 -0.47
N CYS A 36 -8.89 6.73 -1.21
CA CYS A 36 -9.16 7.34 -2.50
C CYS A 36 -9.30 8.87 -2.39
N LEU A 37 -10.04 9.35 -1.39
CA LEU A 37 -10.22 10.79 -1.17
C LEU A 37 -8.89 11.49 -0.84
N ALA A 38 -8.04 10.87 -0.02
CA ALA A 38 -6.71 11.40 0.30
C ALA A 38 -5.82 11.48 -0.95
N VAL A 39 -5.78 10.42 -1.77
CA VAL A 39 -5.00 10.37 -3.01
C VAL A 39 -5.47 11.45 -3.99
N VAL A 40 -6.78 11.60 -4.16
CA VAL A 40 -7.37 12.60 -5.08
C VAL A 40 -7.06 14.02 -4.61
N MET A 41 -7.13 14.28 -3.29
CA MET A 41 -6.78 15.57 -2.71
C MET A 41 -5.30 15.90 -2.90
N ASP A 42 -4.39 14.96 -2.63
CA ASP A 42 -2.94 15.12 -2.83
C ASP A 42 -2.60 15.43 -4.28
N LYS A 43 -3.23 14.71 -5.22
CA LYS A 43 -2.99 14.86 -6.66
C LYS A 43 -3.67 16.10 -7.25
N LYS A 44 -4.58 16.75 -6.51
CA LYS A 44 -5.34 17.94 -6.95
C LYS A 44 -6.07 17.75 -8.29
N VAL A 45 -6.51 16.53 -8.57
CA VAL A 45 -7.15 16.17 -9.85
C VAL A 45 -8.66 16.40 -9.87
N LEU A 46 -9.29 16.44 -8.69
CA LEU A 46 -10.73 16.70 -8.52
C LEU A 46 -10.95 17.51 -7.26
N ASP A 47 -11.99 18.34 -7.26
CA ASP A 47 -12.42 19.05 -6.05
C ASP A 47 -13.04 18.05 -5.05
N VAL A 48 -12.38 17.90 -3.91
CA VAL A 48 -12.80 17.01 -2.82
C VAL A 48 -13.41 17.87 -1.73
N ASN A 49 -14.63 17.52 -1.33
CA ASN A 49 -15.25 18.15 -0.17
C ASN A 49 -14.39 17.89 1.09
N ALA A 50 -13.75 18.94 1.61
CA ALA A 50 -12.82 18.84 2.73
C ALA A 50 -13.47 18.26 4.00
N ASN A 51 -14.75 18.59 4.25
CA ASN A 51 -15.48 18.04 5.40
C ASN A 51 -15.71 16.53 5.24
N MET A 52 -16.03 16.07 4.04
CA MET A 52 -16.19 14.64 3.75
C MET A 52 -14.90 13.88 4.03
N LEU A 53 -13.75 14.38 3.57
CA LEU A 53 -12.46 13.76 3.86
C LEU A 53 -12.12 13.81 5.36
N SER A 54 -12.31 14.97 6.01
CA SER A 54 -12.04 15.12 7.44
C SER A 54 -12.86 14.13 8.28
N ASN A 55 -14.14 13.95 7.95
CA ASN A 55 -15.01 12.98 8.62
C ASN A 55 -14.54 11.53 8.35
N ALA A 56 -14.15 11.23 7.12
CA ALA A 56 -13.62 9.91 6.76
C ALA A 56 -12.35 9.58 7.56
N LEU A 57 -11.43 10.55 7.67
CA LEU A 57 -10.19 10.39 8.44
C LEU A 57 -10.46 10.22 9.94
N LYS A 58 -11.49 10.89 10.48
CA LYS A 58 -11.94 10.69 11.87
C LYS A 58 -12.46 9.27 12.11
N TYR A 59 -13.22 8.71 11.16
CA TYR A 59 -13.64 7.31 11.24
C TYR A 59 -12.44 6.36 11.20
N VAL A 60 -11.50 6.58 10.27
CA VAL A 60 -10.29 5.77 10.12
C VAL A 60 -9.37 5.84 11.35
N GLU A 61 -9.31 6.99 12.03
CA GLU A 61 -8.59 7.13 13.30
C GLU A 61 -9.19 6.28 14.42
N ASN A 62 -10.51 6.08 14.42
CA ASN A 62 -11.23 5.30 15.42
C ASN A 62 -11.52 3.86 14.99
N ILE A 63 -10.88 3.39 13.90
CA ILE A 63 -11.26 2.15 13.21
C ILE A 63 -11.37 0.93 14.11
N GLU A 64 -10.50 0.78 15.13
CA GLU A 64 -10.54 -0.35 16.05
C GLU A 64 -11.85 -0.34 16.84
N SER A 65 -12.21 0.81 17.41
CA SER A 65 -13.47 0.99 18.13
C SER A 65 -14.69 0.88 17.23
N GLU A 66 -14.61 1.34 15.98
CA GLU A 66 -15.69 1.22 15.00
C GLU A 66 -15.92 -0.25 14.62
N ILE A 67 -14.85 -1.05 14.51
CA ILE A 67 -14.98 -2.50 14.29
C ILE A 67 -15.62 -3.16 15.53
N ASP A 68 -15.19 -2.79 16.74
CA ASP A 68 -15.65 -3.43 17.98
C ASP A 68 -17.12 -3.21 18.30
N GLN A 69 -17.69 -2.10 17.82
CA GLN A 69 -19.11 -1.81 17.96
C GLN A 69 -20.01 -2.67 17.04
N LEU A 70 -19.43 -3.30 16.02
CA LEU A 70 -20.20 -4.07 15.03
C LEU A 70 -20.45 -5.49 15.52
N SER A 71 -21.71 -5.84 15.72
CA SER A 71 -22.11 -7.15 16.29
C SER A 71 -21.61 -8.36 15.49
N TYR A 72 -21.38 -8.21 14.19
CA TYR A 72 -20.87 -9.28 13.31
C TYR A 72 -19.34 -9.37 13.28
N SER A 73 -18.62 -8.35 13.77
CA SER A 73 -17.15 -8.35 13.77
C SER A 73 -16.56 -9.37 14.76
N LYS A 74 -17.36 -9.87 15.70
CA LYS A 74 -16.99 -10.97 16.62
C LYS A 74 -16.61 -12.26 15.90
N TYR A 75 -17.04 -12.44 14.65
CA TYR A 75 -16.70 -13.61 13.83
C TYR A 75 -15.46 -13.38 12.95
N TRP A 76 -14.89 -12.17 12.97
CA TRP A 76 -13.71 -11.87 12.18
C TRP A 76 -12.46 -12.46 12.81
N SER A 77 -11.61 -13.04 11.99
CA SER A 77 -10.27 -13.45 12.44
C SER A 77 -9.47 -12.24 12.89
N GLU A 78 -8.55 -12.43 13.84
CA GLU A 78 -7.60 -11.39 14.23
C GLU A 78 -6.78 -10.89 13.03
N LYS A 79 -6.50 -11.76 12.06
CA LYS A 79 -5.78 -11.42 10.83
C LYS A 79 -6.55 -10.42 9.97
N THR A 80 -7.86 -10.61 9.83
CA THR A 80 -8.75 -9.66 9.13
C THR A 80 -8.74 -8.29 9.82
N ARG A 81 -8.90 -8.30 11.15
CA ARG A 81 -8.90 -7.07 11.97
C ARG A 81 -7.57 -6.34 11.87
N CYS A 82 -6.44 -7.04 12.04
CA CYS A 82 -5.10 -6.46 11.94
C CYS A 82 -4.79 -5.94 10.55
N SER A 83 -5.27 -6.61 9.49
CA SER A 83 -5.10 -6.13 8.11
C SER A 83 -5.81 -4.79 7.90
N LEU A 84 -7.07 -4.69 8.34
CA LEU A 84 -7.83 -3.46 8.21
C LEU A 84 -7.26 -2.31 9.04
N MET A 85 -6.82 -2.59 10.27
CA MET A 85 -6.14 -1.59 11.10
C MET A 85 -4.81 -1.13 10.49
N SER A 86 -4.04 -2.05 9.91
CA SER A 86 -2.80 -1.71 9.22
C SER A 86 -3.07 -0.82 8.01
N TYR A 87 -4.15 -1.10 7.25
CA TYR A 87 -4.57 -0.26 6.13
C TYR A 87 -5.00 1.14 6.60
N ALA A 88 -5.74 1.24 7.69
CA ALA A 88 -6.12 2.52 8.29
C ALA A 88 -4.91 3.38 8.69
N LEU A 89 -3.91 2.77 9.33
CA LEU A 89 -2.65 3.43 9.67
C LEU A 89 -1.90 3.89 8.42
N TYR A 90 -1.86 3.08 7.37
CA TYR A 90 -1.29 3.46 6.08
C TYR A 90 -1.97 4.69 5.49
N VAL A 91 -3.32 4.74 5.49
CA VAL A 91 -4.08 5.88 4.97
C VAL A 91 -3.78 7.15 5.76
N ARG A 92 -3.77 7.07 7.10
CA ARG A 92 -3.43 8.20 7.98
C ARG A 92 -2.00 8.69 7.72
N ALA A 93 -1.04 7.78 7.62
CA ALA A 93 0.36 8.11 7.30
C ALA A 93 0.50 8.79 5.94
N LYS A 94 -0.20 8.30 4.92
CA LYS A 94 -0.20 8.88 3.58
C LYS A 94 -0.79 10.29 3.54
N HIS A 95 -1.70 10.61 4.46
CA HIS A 95 -2.26 11.94 4.69
C HIS A 95 -1.51 12.70 5.80
N HIS A 96 -0.18 12.52 5.87
CA HIS A 96 0.72 13.31 6.71
C HIS A 96 0.46 13.24 8.23
N ARG A 97 -0.20 12.19 8.72
CA ARG A 97 -0.32 11.94 10.17
C ARG A 97 0.84 11.06 10.65
N ASN A 98 1.47 11.45 11.76
CA ASN A 98 2.44 10.60 12.44
C ASN A 98 1.71 9.51 13.22
N VAL A 99 1.86 8.27 12.78
CA VAL A 99 1.25 7.07 13.37
C VAL A 99 2.29 5.98 13.66
N ALA A 100 3.57 6.34 13.72
CA ALA A 100 4.67 5.38 13.89
C ALA A 100 4.60 4.62 15.22
N GLU A 101 4.12 5.26 16.29
CA GLU A 101 3.93 4.60 17.58
C GLU A 101 2.78 3.59 17.56
N GLU A 102 1.63 3.95 17.00
CA GLU A 102 0.48 3.06 16.85
C GLU A 102 0.82 1.84 15.99
N ALA A 103 1.52 2.06 14.87
CA ALA A 103 2.01 0.97 14.01
C ALA A 103 2.97 0.03 14.77
N SER A 104 3.87 0.59 15.58
CA SER A 104 4.79 -0.19 16.42
C SER A 104 4.03 -1.04 17.45
N LYS A 105 3.00 -0.46 18.09
CA LYS A 105 2.15 -1.16 19.06
C LYS A 105 1.36 -2.29 18.38
N LEU A 106 0.78 -2.03 17.20
CA LEU A 106 0.06 -3.03 16.42
C LEU A 106 0.97 -4.20 16.02
N PHE A 107 2.19 -3.92 15.56
CA PHE A 107 3.15 -4.98 15.25
C PHE A 107 3.53 -5.81 16.49
N LYS A 108 3.88 -5.14 17.60
CA LYS A 108 4.28 -5.81 18.85
C LYS A 108 3.20 -6.74 19.41
N ARG A 109 1.92 -6.35 19.33
CA ARG A 109 0.81 -7.18 19.86
C ARG A 109 0.40 -8.32 18.91
N SER A 110 0.55 -8.12 17.60
CA SER A 110 0.02 -9.04 16.60
C SER A 110 1.05 -10.05 16.09
N GLY A 111 2.31 -9.63 15.97
CA GLY A 111 3.38 -10.46 15.40
C GLY A 111 3.12 -10.90 13.96
N PHE A 112 3.99 -11.77 13.45
CA PHE A 112 3.90 -12.25 12.06
C PHE A 112 2.72 -13.19 11.81
N ASP A 113 2.26 -13.91 12.85
CA ASP A 113 1.19 -14.91 12.69
C ASP A 113 -0.16 -14.28 12.31
N LYS A 114 -0.42 -13.08 12.83
CA LYS A 114 -1.67 -12.34 12.65
C LYS A 114 -1.59 -11.25 11.58
N LEU A 115 -0.41 -11.01 11.00
CA LEU A 115 -0.20 -9.98 9.98
C LEU A 115 0.08 -10.62 8.62
N SER A 116 -0.73 -10.29 7.62
CA SER A 116 -0.44 -10.67 6.23
C SER A 116 0.76 -9.91 5.69
N LEU A 117 1.36 -10.39 4.59
CA LEU A 117 2.43 -9.65 3.89
C LEU A 117 1.99 -8.24 3.47
N GLU A 118 0.72 -8.10 3.08
CA GLU A 118 0.10 -6.81 2.75
C GLU A 118 0.02 -5.88 3.97
N ALA A 119 -0.45 -6.42 5.11
CA ALA A 119 -0.51 -5.67 6.36
C ALA A 119 0.87 -5.20 6.83
N LEU A 120 1.89 -6.05 6.71
CA LEU A 120 3.28 -5.70 6.98
C LEU A 120 3.79 -4.58 6.05
N GLY A 121 3.42 -4.61 4.76
CA GLY A 121 3.72 -3.54 3.81
C GLY A 121 3.10 -2.20 4.19
N TRP A 122 1.82 -2.20 4.60
CA TRP A 122 1.15 -1.01 5.11
C TRP A 122 1.81 -0.48 6.39
N LEU A 123 2.19 -1.36 7.31
CA LEU A 123 2.89 -0.99 8.55
C LEU A 123 4.25 -0.36 8.29
N LEU A 124 5.02 -0.81 7.30
CA LEU A 124 6.30 -0.17 6.95
C LEU A 124 6.13 1.31 6.58
N VAL A 125 5.10 1.63 5.81
CA VAL A 125 4.78 3.03 5.46
C VAL A 125 4.34 3.80 6.70
N ALA A 126 3.48 3.20 7.53
CA ALA A 126 3.02 3.83 8.76
C ALA A 126 4.16 4.11 9.76
N LEU A 127 5.09 3.17 9.93
CA LEU A 127 6.28 3.32 10.76
C LEU A 127 7.22 4.44 10.27
N SER A 128 7.19 4.74 8.97
CA SER A 128 8.01 5.79 8.35
C SER A 128 7.42 7.20 8.51
N SER A 129 6.21 7.34 9.07
CA SER A 129 5.49 8.63 9.17
C SER A 129 6.00 9.59 10.26
N GLY A 130 6.91 9.15 11.13
CA GLY A 130 7.47 10.01 12.18
C GLY A 130 8.59 9.34 12.99
N GLU A 131 9.11 10.02 13.99
CA GLU A 131 10.15 9.51 14.88
C GLU A 131 9.58 8.72 16.06
N ASN A 132 10.20 7.57 16.38
CA ASN A 132 9.91 6.73 17.54
C ASN A 132 11.16 5.89 17.84
N SER A 133 11.54 5.77 19.11
CA SER A 133 12.72 5.03 19.58
C SER A 133 12.82 3.60 19.03
N ASN A 134 11.69 2.94 18.80
CA ASN A 134 11.64 1.53 18.38
C ASN A 134 11.36 1.32 16.87
N LYS A 135 11.17 2.39 16.07
CA LYS A 135 10.72 2.23 14.67
C LYS A 135 11.77 1.53 13.80
N HIS A 136 13.05 1.89 13.94
CA HIS A 136 14.11 1.36 13.09
C HIS A 136 14.27 -0.16 13.25
N GLN A 137 14.28 -0.64 14.50
CA GLN A 137 14.32 -2.07 14.77
C GLN A 137 13.08 -2.79 14.21
N THR A 138 11.89 -2.20 14.37
CA THR A 138 10.64 -2.78 13.86
C THR A 138 10.63 -2.86 12.33
N ILE A 139 11.04 -1.77 11.65
CA ILE A 139 11.18 -1.70 10.20
C ILE A 139 12.15 -2.77 9.71
N GLU A 140 13.33 -2.89 10.31
CA GLU A 140 14.34 -3.88 9.94
C GLU A 140 13.82 -5.32 10.07
N ILE A 141 13.11 -5.63 11.16
CA ILE A 141 12.52 -6.95 11.39
C ILE A 141 11.49 -7.28 10.30
N ILE A 142 10.58 -6.35 10.01
CA ILE A 142 9.55 -6.54 8.99
C ILE A 142 10.17 -6.64 7.59
N TYR A 143 11.13 -5.76 7.27
CA TYR A 143 11.82 -5.75 5.99
C TYR A 143 12.55 -7.06 5.71
N LYS A 144 13.29 -7.59 6.69
CA LYS A 144 13.97 -8.89 6.58
C LYS A 144 12.98 -10.03 6.34
N HIS A 145 11.86 -10.05 7.06
CA HIS A 145 10.81 -11.05 6.87
C HIS A 145 10.23 -11.02 5.45
N LEU A 146 9.85 -9.84 4.96
CA LEU A 146 9.33 -9.66 3.60
C LEU A 146 10.36 -10.06 2.55
N LYS A 147 11.62 -9.65 2.71
CA LYS A 147 12.72 -10.00 1.79
C LYS A 147 12.93 -11.50 1.68
N GLY A 148 12.84 -12.24 2.79
CA GLY A 148 12.91 -13.71 2.78
C GLY A 148 11.82 -14.33 1.92
N LYS A 149 10.57 -13.86 2.07
CA LYS A 149 9.42 -14.38 1.33
C LYS A 149 9.40 -14.06 -0.16
N VAL A 150 10.01 -12.93 -0.56
CA VAL A 150 10.15 -12.58 -1.98
C VAL A 150 11.28 -13.36 -2.66
N SER A 151 12.29 -13.83 -1.92
CA SER A 151 13.39 -14.60 -2.51
C SER A 151 13.06 -16.08 -2.75
N GLU A 152 12.10 -16.64 -2.00
CA GLU A 152 11.67 -18.05 -2.10
C GLU A 152 10.88 -18.37 -3.39
N THR A 153 10.50 -17.36 -4.19
CA THR A 153 9.73 -17.52 -5.45
C THR A 153 10.53 -17.21 -6.72
N GLY A 154 11.84 -16.96 -6.58
CA GLY A 154 12.70 -16.55 -7.68
C GLY A 154 13.35 -17.69 -8.45
N GLU A 155 12.58 -18.58 -9.08
CA GLU A 155 13.13 -19.51 -10.09
C GLU A 155 13.49 -18.81 -11.42
N THR A 156 13.46 -17.47 -11.47
CA THR A 156 14.02 -16.72 -12.61
C THR A 156 14.55 -15.36 -12.16
N ALA A 157 15.81 -15.29 -11.74
CA ALA A 157 16.54 -14.02 -11.63
C ALA A 157 18.05 -14.24 -11.74
N ASN A 158 18.57 -14.07 -12.95
CA ASN A 158 20.01 -14.04 -13.22
C ASN A 158 20.60 -12.64 -12.94
N PHE A 159 21.73 -12.68 -12.22
CA PHE A 159 22.83 -11.73 -12.00
C PHE A 159 22.62 -10.35 -11.32
N ILE A 160 23.69 -10.04 -10.57
CA ILE A 160 23.89 -9.07 -9.49
C ILE A 160 24.18 -7.67 -10.04
N THR A 161 23.69 -6.61 -9.36
CA THR A 161 24.40 -5.32 -9.22
C THR A 161 23.79 -4.43 -8.11
N SER A 162 24.65 -4.01 -7.17
CA SER A 162 24.50 -2.98 -6.11
C SER A 162 23.49 -3.19 -4.96
N TYR A 163 23.93 -2.83 -3.76
CA TYR A 163 23.43 -3.34 -2.47
C TYR A 163 22.25 -2.55 -1.84
N GLU A 164 21.71 -1.51 -2.47
CA GLU A 164 20.65 -0.70 -1.84
C GLU A 164 19.24 -0.84 -2.47
N SER A 165 19.11 -1.57 -3.58
CA SER A 165 17.88 -1.56 -4.40
C SER A 165 17.33 -2.93 -4.76
N THR A 166 17.74 -3.99 -4.05
CA THR A 166 17.39 -5.36 -4.48
C THR A 166 15.92 -5.71 -4.27
N LEU A 167 15.29 -5.31 -3.15
CA LEU A 167 13.89 -5.66 -2.88
C LEU A 167 12.92 -4.91 -3.80
N CYS A 168 13.04 -3.59 -3.93
CA CYS A 168 12.18 -2.79 -4.82
C CYS A 168 12.25 -3.27 -6.27
N THR A 169 13.46 -3.57 -6.76
CA THR A 169 13.66 -4.10 -8.13
C THR A 169 13.05 -5.50 -8.28
N LYS A 170 13.22 -6.39 -7.30
CA LYS A 170 12.60 -7.72 -7.31
C LYS A 170 11.07 -7.65 -7.29
N LEU A 171 10.50 -6.78 -6.45
CA LEU A 171 9.07 -6.54 -6.40
C LEU A 171 8.55 -5.98 -7.72
N CYS A 172 9.23 -4.98 -8.30
CA CYS A 172 8.86 -4.41 -9.59
C CYS A 172 8.87 -5.49 -10.70
N LYS A 173 9.93 -6.29 -10.78
CA LYS A 173 10.02 -7.42 -11.74
C LYS A 173 8.89 -8.45 -11.51
N GLY A 174 8.66 -8.86 -10.27
CA GLY A 174 7.60 -9.80 -9.93
C GLY A 174 6.21 -9.28 -10.29
N LEU A 175 5.91 -8.02 -9.97
CA LEU A 175 4.64 -7.38 -10.33
C LEU A 175 4.44 -7.36 -11.85
N GLN A 176 5.46 -6.97 -12.62
CA GLN A 176 5.38 -6.97 -14.09
C GLN A 176 5.19 -8.37 -14.67
N ALA A 177 5.89 -9.38 -14.12
CA ALA A 177 5.79 -10.78 -14.57
C ALA A 177 4.41 -11.40 -14.30
N HIS A 178 3.73 -10.99 -13.22
CA HIS A 178 2.39 -11.48 -12.87
C HIS A 178 1.23 -10.77 -13.61
N LYS A 179 1.53 -9.85 -14.54
CA LYS A 179 0.51 -9.18 -15.35
C LYS A 179 -0.09 -10.15 -16.37
N VAL A 180 -1.41 -10.34 -16.35
CA VAL A 180 -2.14 -11.21 -17.28
C VAL A 180 -3.07 -10.36 -18.14
N LYS A 181 -2.91 -10.42 -19.48
CA LYS A 181 -3.71 -9.63 -20.44
C LYS A 181 -3.78 -8.12 -20.12
N GLY A 182 -2.69 -7.56 -19.57
CA GLY A 182 -2.60 -6.14 -19.25
C GLY A 182 -3.13 -5.74 -17.88
N ALA A 183 -3.60 -6.68 -17.05
CA ALA A 183 -4.13 -6.41 -15.71
C ALA A 183 -3.63 -7.42 -14.65
N TRP A 184 -3.83 -7.06 -13.39
CA TRP A 184 -3.71 -7.91 -12.20
C TRP A 184 -5.10 -8.36 -11.73
N LYS A 185 -5.18 -9.15 -10.66
CA LYS A 185 -6.35 -9.98 -10.36
C LYS A 185 -7.59 -9.20 -9.93
N SER A 186 -7.43 -7.98 -9.41
CA SER A 186 -8.53 -7.17 -8.89
C SER A 186 -8.34 -5.68 -9.12
N THR A 187 -9.40 -4.90 -8.98
CA THR A 187 -9.36 -3.43 -9.06
C THR A 187 -8.41 -2.84 -8.02
N GLN A 188 -8.40 -3.36 -6.80
CA GLN A 188 -7.51 -2.91 -5.72
C GLN A 188 -6.06 -3.22 -6.06
N GLU A 189 -5.75 -4.45 -6.46
CA GLU A 189 -4.40 -4.84 -6.88
C GLU A 189 -3.93 -3.98 -8.05
N ASN A 190 -4.76 -3.78 -9.07
CA ASN A 190 -4.44 -2.91 -10.21
C ASN A 190 -4.06 -1.50 -9.74
N CYS A 191 -4.87 -0.89 -8.88
CA CYS A 191 -4.61 0.46 -8.37
C CYS A 191 -3.28 0.54 -7.61
N PHE A 192 -3.05 -0.39 -6.66
CA PHE A 192 -1.82 -0.40 -5.87
C PHE A 192 -0.58 -0.69 -6.70
N VAL A 193 -0.65 -1.61 -7.66
CA VAL A 193 0.48 -1.94 -8.54
C VAL A 193 0.83 -0.76 -9.43
N LEU A 194 -0.16 -0.09 -10.02
CA LEU A 194 0.09 1.10 -10.85
C LEU A 194 0.74 2.23 -10.03
N ILE A 195 0.24 2.50 -8.81
CA ILE A 195 0.85 3.49 -7.92
C ILE A 195 2.28 3.11 -7.52
N ALA A 196 2.54 1.82 -7.28
CA ALA A 196 3.86 1.33 -6.91
C ALA A 196 4.87 1.43 -8.07
N LEU A 197 4.45 1.06 -9.29
CA LEU A 197 5.26 1.18 -10.49
C LEU A 197 5.55 2.63 -10.84
N ASP A 198 4.53 3.51 -10.79
CA ASP A 198 4.68 4.96 -10.96
C ASP A 198 5.77 5.52 -10.05
N LYS A 199 5.71 5.20 -8.74
CA LYS A 199 6.73 5.64 -7.78
C LYS A 199 8.11 5.03 -8.03
N TYR A 200 8.17 3.76 -8.42
CA TYR A 200 9.44 3.09 -8.71
C TYR A 200 10.14 3.74 -9.90
N PHE A 201 9.42 3.94 -11.02
CA PHE A 201 9.97 4.57 -12.22
C PHE A 201 10.37 6.02 -11.96
N HIS A 202 9.56 6.81 -11.25
CA HIS A 202 9.95 8.17 -10.85
C HIS A 202 11.21 8.20 -9.96
N MET A 203 11.47 7.16 -9.16
CA MET A 203 12.65 7.10 -8.29
C MET A 203 13.89 6.53 -9.01
N LYS A 204 13.72 5.63 -9.97
CA LYS A 204 14.82 4.86 -10.60
C LYS A 204 15.14 5.24 -12.03
N GLU A 205 14.16 5.78 -12.75
CA GLU A 205 14.27 6.19 -14.16
C GLU A 205 14.17 7.72 -14.28
N LYS A 206 14.52 8.44 -13.20
CA LYS A 206 14.57 9.91 -13.19
C LYS A 206 15.61 10.43 -14.18
N ASP A 207 16.74 9.73 -14.28
CA ASP A 207 17.83 10.07 -15.18
C ASP A 207 17.69 9.24 -16.45
N ILE A 208 17.86 9.87 -17.62
CA ILE A 208 17.91 9.14 -18.90
C ILE A 208 19.16 8.26 -18.84
N PRO A 209 19.02 6.93 -18.89
CA PRO A 209 20.18 6.08 -18.76
C PRO A 209 21.01 6.18 -20.05
N GLU A 210 22.27 6.63 -19.91
CA GLU A 210 23.27 6.51 -20.97
C GLU A 210 23.71 5.05 -21.04
N PHE A 211 23.21 4.30 -22.03
CA PHE A 211 23.64 2.93 -22.24
C PHE A 211 23.91 2.63 -23.70
N VAL A 212 24.91 1.76 -23.91
CA VAL A 212 25.32 1.29 -25.22
C VAL A 212 24.86 -0.14 -25.37
N ALA A 213 23.93 -0.38 -26.30
CA ALA A 213 23.51 -1.72 -26.68
C ALA A 213 24.47 -2.25 -27.74
N ASN A 214 25.26 -3.26 -27.37
CA ASN A 214 26.12 -3.98 -28.29
C ASN A 214 25.42 -5.26 -28.75
N ILE A 215 25.51 -5.58 -30.03
CA ILE A 215 24.94 -6.79 -30.63
C ILE A 215 26.08 -7.63 -31.17
N TRP A 216 26.05 -8.93 -30.87
CA TRP A 216 26.99 -9.93 -31.37
C TRP A 216 26.21 -11.10 -31.97
N LEU A 217 26.80 -11.74 -32.98
CA LEU A 217 26.34 -13.00 -33.57
C LEU A 217 27.51 -13.99 -33.48
N ASP A 218 27.35 -15.04 -32.69
CA ASP A 218 28.44 -15.93 -32.26
C ASP A 218 29.63 -15.15 -31.69
N ASN A 219 30.78 -15.20 -32.36
CA ASN A 219 31.99 -14.47 -31.97
C ASN A 219 32.15 -13.14 -32.70
N ASP A 220 31.26 -12.82 -33.64
CA ASP A 220 31.36 -11.63 -34.49
C ASP A 220 30.55 -10.48 -33.91
N TYR A 221 31.19 -9.32 -33.77
CA TYR A 221 30.54 -8.09 -33.34
C TYR A 221 29.72 -7.49 -34.50
N CYS A 222 28.43 -7.28 -34.28
CA CYS A 222 27.49 -6.82 -35.30
C CYS A 222 27.15 -5.32 -35.22
N GLY A 223 27.49 -4.65 -34.11
CA GLY A 223 27.35 -3.20 -33.97
C GLY A 223 26.96 -2.74 -32.57
N GLN A 224 27.00 -1.42 -32.37
CA GLN A 224 26.49 -0.76 -31.16
C GLN A 224 25.44 0.28 -31.48
N HIS A 225 24.56 0.53 -30.52
CA HIS A 225 23.66 1.68 -30.50
C HIS A 225 23.76 2.39 -29.16
N GLU A 226 24.06 3.69 -29.19
CA GLU A 226 24.09 4.54 -28.00
C GLU A 226 22.71 5.16 -27.78
N TYR A 227 22.13 4.94 -26.60
CA TYR A 227 20.93 5.64 -26.15
C TYR A 227 21.35 6.81 -25.24
N LYS A 228 20.94 8.02 -25.60
CA LYS A 228 21.19 9.29 -24.90
C LYS A 228 19.89 10.00 -24.62
#